data_AF-A0A848WEJ1-F1
#
_entry.id   AF-A0A848WEJ1-F1
#
_cell.length_a   1.000
_cell.length_b   1.000
_cell.length_c   1.000
_cell.angle_alpha   90.00
_cell.angle_beta   90.00
_cell.angle_gamma   90.00
#
_symmetry.space_group_name_H-M   'P 1'
#
loop_
_entity.id
_entity.type
_entity.pdbx_description
1 polymer ?
#
loop_
_entity_poly.entity_id
_entity_poly.type
_entity_poly.pdbx_seq_one_letter_code
_entity_poly.pdbx_strand_id
1 'polypeptide(L)'
;MMAYDVDLFVIGGGSGGVRAARTSAQTGAKVALAESSRLGGTCVIRGCVPKKLMVFASEFTEQVAIAREYGWTGQTGTFEWSDFRTKLHAELDRLESVYGKILSSNDVKTYAAHAHIEDPHTVKLSTGETITAGHILVATGGHPVRPDMPNADCAMVSDDIFNMDALPGSILIVGGGYIASEFACILNGLGVDVTQFYRGDQILRGFDDEARGIVADMMIEQGITLELGVNIAEMAPVEAPDGPIRIKDTNGKERTFDKVMFATGRAPNSHHLGLQDVGVKLNDRGAVEVDAHSQTAVPSIYAIGDVTDRIQLTPVAIREGMAFTETVFKNNPTAPDHDLVPSAVFTQPELGTVGLSEEMARRVEAIEVYATSFRPMRSAFAERPNKVLMKLVVSQETRKVLGCHIVADGAGELIQMAGIAVKAGLTKEQFDQTVAVHPTISEELVTMHAPVRTA
;
A
#
# COMPACT_ATOMS: atom_id res chain seq x y z
N MET A 1 42.46 -0.60 -9.60
CA MET A 1 41.01 -0.42 -9.41
C MET A 1 40.51 0.37 -10.60
N MET A 2 39.49 -0.14 -11.31
CA MET A 2 38.85 0.68 -12.34
C MET A 2 38.23 1.89 -11.63
N ALA A 3 38.54 3.09 -12.13
CA ALA A 3 37.94 4.31 -11.60
C ALA A 3 36.57 4.47 -12.27
N TYR A 4 35.50 4.17 -11.53
CA TYR A 4 34.13 4.44 -11.95
C TYR A 4 33.78 5.92 -11.75
N ASP A 5 32.82 6.45 -12.50
CA ASP A 5 32.34 7.81 -12.32
C ASP A 5 31.66 8.00 -10.97
N VAL A 6 30.98 6.97 -10.46
CA VAL A 6 30.33 6.93 -9.14
C VAL A 6 30.52 5.56 -8.48
N ASP A 7 30.41 5.49 -7.16
CA ASP A 7 30.42 4.23 -6.43
C ASP A 7 29.05 3.54 -6.52
N LEU A 8 27.97 4.33 -6.55
CA LEU A 8 26.59 3.87 -6.67
C LEU A 8 25.82 4.67 -7.72
N PHE A 9 25.13 3.95 -8.61
CA PHE A 9 24.07 4.51 -9.44
C PHE A 9 22.71 3.93 -9.05
N VAL A 10 21.76 4.78 -8.64
CA VAL A 10 20.39 4.36 -8.29
C VAL A 10 19.45 4.68 -9.44
N ILE A 11 18.68 3.69 -9.90
CA ILE A 11 17.63 3.86 -10.91
C ILE A 11 16.27 3.86 -10.19
N GLY A 12 15.63 5.03 -10.14
CA GLY A 12 14.35 5.24 -9.46
C GLY A 12 14.49 6.08 -8.19
N GLY A 13 13.84 7.25 -8.20
CA GLY A 13 13.74 8.21 -7.10
C GLY A 13 12.57 7.96 -6.15
N GLY A 14 12.12 6.71 -6.03
CA GLY A 14 11.08 6.29 -5.10
C GLY A 14 11.56 6.14 -3.65
N SER A 15 10.69 5.63 -2.77
CA SER A 15 10.97 5.54 -1.33
C SER A 15 12.23 4.74 -0.98
N GLY A 16 12.43 3.57 -1.61
CA GLY A 16 13.62 2.75 -1.42
C GLY A 16 14.88 3.38 -2.02
N GLY A 17 14.80 3.84 -3.28
CA GLY A 17 15.92 4.44 -4.01
C GLY A 17 16.47 5.69 -3.33
N VAL A 18 15.60 6.62 -2.90
CA VAL A 18 16.02 7.82 -2.17
C VAL A 18 16.66 7.46 -0.83
N ARG A 19 16.10 6.48 -0.11
CA ARG A 19 16.67 6.03 1.17
C ARG A 19 18.06 5.44 0.97
N ALA A 20 18.22 4.54 0.01
CA ALA A 20 19.48 3.88 -0.30
C ALA A 20 20.53 4.91 -0.75
N ALA A 21 20.18 5.79 -1.70
CA ALA A 21 21.07 6.84 -2.20
C ALA A 21 21.57 7.75 -1.07
N ARG A 22 20.66 8.27 -0.24
CA ARG A 22 21.00 9.11 0.89
C ARG A 22 21.92 8.38 1.88
N THR A 23 21.54 7.18 2.31
CA THR A 23 22.28 6.46 3.36
C THR A 23 23.64 5.97 2.86
N SER A 24 23.77 5.62 1.58
CA SER A 24 25.05 5.30 0.94
C SER A 24 25.94 6.53 0.83
N ALA A 25 25.42 7.69 0.43
CA ALA A 25 26.21 8.91 0.38
C ALA A 25 26.73 9.33 1.78
N GLN A 26 25.97 9.05 2.84
CA GLN A 26 26.39 9.28 4.23
C GLN A 26 27.57 8.41 4.69
N THR A 27 27.94 7.37 3.95
CA THR A 27 29.18 6.59 4.19
C THR A 27 30.40 7.19 3.47
N GLY A 28 30.22 8.27 2.72
CA GLY A 28 31.25 8.89 1.88
C GLY A 28 31.28 8.37 0.44
N ALA A 29 30.36 7.48 0.05
CA ALA A 29 30.26 7.00 -1.33
C ALA A 29 29.81 8.12 -2.26
N LYS A 30 30.37 8.16 -3.48
CA LYS A 30 29.90 9.04 -4.55
C LYS A 30 28.66 8.42 -5.19
N VAL A 31 27.51 9.09 -5.08
CA VAL A 31 26.23 8.53 -5.52
C VAL A 31 25.58 9.39 -6.60
N ALA A 32 25.06 8.73 -7.63
CA ALA A 32 24.13 9.31 -8.60
C ALA A 32 22.76 8.61 -8.56
N LEU A 33 21.72 9.33 -8.93
CA LEU A 33 20.35 8.82 -9.01
C LEU A 33 19.64 9.36 -10.26
N ALA A 34 18.95 8.50 -11.00
CA ALA A 34 18.06 8.89 -12.09
C ALA A 34 16.58 8.66 -11.73
N GLU A 35 15.74 9.66 -11.98
CA GLU A 35 14.28 9.60 -11.85
C GLU A 35 13.63 10.19 -13.09
N SER A 36 12.78 9.42 -13.78
CA SER A 36 12.15 9.84 -15.04
C SER A 36 10.80 10.54 -14.87
N SER A 37 10.19 10.44 -13.69
CA SER A 37 8.93 11.09 -13.32
C SER A 37 9.15 12.12 -12.22
N ARG A 38 8.80 11.79 -10.98
CA ARG A 38 8.79 12.72 -9.84
C ARG A 38 9.43 12.07 -8.62
N LEU A 39 10.26 12.84 -7.91
CA LEU A 39 10.94 12.33 -6.71
C LEU A 39 9.92 11.97 -5.61
N GLY A 40 10.22 10.91 -4.87
CA GLY A 40 9.31 10.30 -3.91
C GLY A 40 8.52 9.12 -4.49
N GLY A 41 8.48 8.97 -5.81
CA GLY A 41 7.89 7.84 -6.53
C GLY A 41 6.41 7.62 -6.22
N THR A 42 5.94 6.38 -6.35
CA THR A 42 4.52 6.04 -6.18
C THR A 42 3.97 6.51 -4.82
N CYS A 43 4.67 6.23 -3.73
CA CYS A 43 4.18 6.50 -2.38
C CYS A 43 3.83 7.98 -2.14
N VAL A 44 4.73 8.88 -2.54
CA VAL A 44 4.58 10.32 -2.30
C VAL A 44 3.63 10.93 -3.31
N ILE A 45 3.72 10.55 -4.58
CA ILE A 45 3.09 11.29 -5.67
C ILE A 45 1.70 10.75 -6.03
N ARG A 46 1.48 9.44 -5.87
CA ARG A 46 0.28 8.75 -6.40
C ARG A 46 -0.09 7.50 -5.61
N GLY A 47 0.12 7.54 -4.29
CA GLY A 47 0.00 6.38 -3.42
C GLY A 47 -0.33 6.81 -2.01
N CYS A 48 0.42 6.28 -1.03
CA CYS A 48 0.14 6.42 0.40
C CYS A 48 -0.21 7.84 0.85
N VAL A 49 0.57 8.85 0.43
CA VAL A 49 0.38 10.24 0.87
C VAL A 49 -0.93 10.84 0.34
N PRO A 50 -1.13 11.00 -0.98
CA PRO A 50 -2.36 11.61 -1.48
C PRO A 50 -3.59 10.79 -1.13
N LYS A 51 -3.47 9.45 -1.14
CA LYS A 51 -4.54 8.56 -0.69
C LYS A 51 -4.92 8.80 0.77
N LYS A 52 -3.97 8.90 1.70
CA LYS A 52 -4.29 9.12 3.13
C LYS A 52 -4.86 10.53 3.37
N LEU A 53 -4.45 11.54 2.60
CA LEU A 53 -5.09 12.86 2.63
C LEU A 53 -6.55 12.79 2.17
N MET A 54 -6.86 11.99 1.14
CA MET A 54 -8.24 11.76 0.70
C MET A 54 -9.07 10.96 1.73
N VAL A 55 -8.46 9.97 2.41
CA VAL A 55 -9.09 9.26 3.53
C VAL A 55 -9.55 10.27 4.59
N PHE A 56 -8.66 11.16 5.06
CA PHE A 56 -9.03 12.18 6.03
C PHE A 56 -10.14 13.11 5.54
N ALA A 57 -10.12 13.48 4.26
CA ALA A 57 -11.18 14.30 3.68
C ALA A 57 -12.54 13.57 3.66
N SER A 58 -12.54 12.28 3.34
CA SER A 58 -13.76 11.45 3.23
C SER A 58 -14.47 11.21 4.57
N GLU A 59 -13.76 11.35 5.69
CA GLU A 59 -14.31 11.09 7.03
C GLU A 59 -15.17 12.25 7.56
N PHE A 60 -15.02 13.47 7.05
CA PHE A 60 -15.64 14.65 7.66
C PHE A 60 -17.17 14.60 7.69
N THR A 61 -17.80 14.01 6.66
CA THR A 61 -19.26 13.86 6.60
C THR A 61 -19.78 13.06 7.79
N GLU A 62 -19.16 11.91 8.07
CA GLU A 62 -19.53 11.05 9.20
C GLU A 62 -19.14 11.69 10.54
N GLN A 63 -17.98 12.35 10.62
CA GLN A 63 -17.57 13.05 11.85
C GLN A 63 -18.55 14.15 12.25
N VAL A 64 -19.08 14.92 11.31
CA VAL A 64 -20.11 15.93 11.59
C VAL A 64 -21.45 15.28 11.94
N ALA A 65 -21.80 14.16 11.31
CA ALA A 65 -22.99 13.40 11.65
C ALA A 65 -22.93 12.89 13.11
N ILE A 66 -21.78 12.35 13.53
CA ILE A 66 -21.50 11.98 14.92
C ILE A 66 -21.55 13.20 15.84
N ALA A 67 -20.93 14.33 15.46
CA ALA A 67 -20.90 15.53 16.29
C ALA A 67 -22.31 16.03 16.66
N ARG A 68 -23.29 15.88 15.77
CA ARG A 68 -24.69 16.24 16.03
C ARG A 68 -25.31 15.43 17.16
N GLU A 69 -25.00 14.14 17.26
CA GLU A 69 -25.46 13.28 18.35
C GLU A 69 -24.84 13.68 19.70
N TYR A 70 -23.69 14.35 19.66
CA TYR A 70 -23.04 14.95 20.84
C TYR A 70 -23.49 16.39 21.13
N GLY A 71 -24.55 16.87 20.48
CA GLY A 71 -25.17 18.18 20.75
C GLY A 71 -24.56 19.35 20.00
N TRP A 72 -23.65 19.11 19.05
CA TRP A 72 -23.14 20.17 18.18
C TRP A 72 -24.12 20.50 17.06
N THR A 73 -24.20 21.77 16.68
CA THR A 73 -24.96 22.22 15.50
C THR A 73 -23.99 22.50 14.35
N GLY A 74 -24.41 22.20 13.11
CA GLY A 74 -23.59 22.45 11.92
C GLY A 74 -23.74 21.40 10.84
N GLN A 75 -23.12 21.64 9.68
CA GLN A 75 -23.05 20.74 8.53
C GLN A 75 -21.70 20.90 7.82
N THR A 76 -21.19 19.87 7.16
CA THR A 76 -19.93 19.92 6.40
C THR A 76 -19.98 20.91 5.23
N GLY A 77 -21.16 21.12 4.64
CA GLY A 77 -21.30 21.80 3.35
C GLY A 77 -21.01 20.85 2.17
N THR A 78 -20.90 21.40 0.97
CA THR A 78 -20.50 20.64 -0.22
C THR A 78 -18.99 20.45 -0.23
N PHE A 79 -18.53 19.25 -0.56
CA PHE A 79 -17.11 18.99 -0.77
C PHE A 79 -16.68 19.50 -2.15
N GLU A 80 -15.84 20.54 -2.17
CA GLU A 80 -15.32 21.13 -3.41
C GLU A 80 -14.02 20.43 -3.84
N TRP A 81 -14.13 19.50 -4.80
CA TRP A 81 -12.99 18.73 -5.30
C TRP A 81 -11.86 19.60 -5.84
N SER A 82 -12.19 20.69 -6.55
CA SER A 82 -11.19 21.61 -7.11
C SER A 82 -10.29 22.22 -6.03
N ASP A 83 -10.89 22.61 -4.90
CA ASP A 83 -10.18 23.25 -3.79
C ASP A 83 -9.27 22.24 -3.09
N PHE A 84 -9.81 21.05 -2.81
CA PHE A 84 -9.04 19.95 -2.23
C PHE A 84 -7.90 19.52 -3.14
N ARG A 85 -8.17 19.26 -4.44
CA ARG A 85 -7.18 18.87 -5.44
C ARG A 85 -6.07 19.91 -5.54
N THR A 86 -6.40 21.20 -5.63
CA THR A 86 -5.39 22.27 -5.71
C THR A 86 -4.43 22.24 -4.50
N LYS A 87 -5.00 22.12 -3.29
CA LYS A 87 -4.19 22.01 -2.06
C LYS A 87 -3.40 20.72 -1.99
N LEU A 88 -3.97 19.61 -2.45
CA LEU A 88 -3.31 18.31 -2.53
C LEU A 88 -2.07 18.41 -3.41
N HIS A 89 -2.21 18.87 -4.65
CA HIS A 89 -1.10 18.98 -5.60
C HIS A 89 0.02 19.89 -5.08
N ALA A 90 -0.32 21.02 -4.46
CA ALA A 90 0.67 21.89 -3.82
C ALA A 90 1.46 21.19 -2.70
N GLU A 91 0.80 20.31 -1.93
CA GLU A 91 1.48 19.50 -0.91
C GLU A 91 2.39 18.44 -1.53
N LEU A 92 1.99 17.81 -2.64
CA LEU A 92 2.84 16.87 -3.37
C LEU A 92 4.10 17.56 -3.92
N ASP A 93 3.97 18.76 -4.49
CA ASP A 93 5.09 19.58 -4.97
C ASP A 93 6.05 19.96 -3.85
N ARG A 94 5.50 20.32 -2.68
CA ARG A 94 6.29 20.61 -1.48
C ARG A 94 7.06 19.39 -1.02
N LEU A 95 6.43 18.21 -0.98
CA LEU A 95 7.06 16.96 -0.55
C LEU A 95 8.13 16.50 -1.54
N GLU A 96 7.86 16.57 -2.84
CA GLU A 96 8.88 16.30 -3.88
C GLU A 96 10.11 17.20 -3.69
N SER A 97 9.89 18.50 -3.44
CA SER A 97 10.97 19.44 -3.16
C SER A 97 11.79 19.06 -1.91
N VAL A 98 11.14 18.49 -0.87
CA VAL A 98 11.84 17.96 0.31
C VAL A 98 12.71 16.76 -0.06
N TYR A 99 12.22 15.84 -0.90
CA TYR A 99 13.02 14.72 -1.38
C TYR A 99 14.24 15.20 -2.20
N GLY A 100 14.06 16.19 -3.08
CA GLY A 100 15.16 16.82 -3.80
C GLY A 100 16.21 17.42 -2.86
N LYS A 101 15.78 18.17 -1.83
CA LYS A 101 16.67 18.74 -0.82
C LYS A 101 17.41 17.69 0.00
N ILE A 102 16.76 16.56 0.32
CA ILE A 102 17.41 15.44 1.03
C ILE A 102 18.56 14.88 0.20
N LEU A 103 18.33 14.66 -1.10
CA LEU A 103 19.38 14.14 -2.00
C LEU A 103 20.52 15.15 -2.16
N SER A 104 20.20 16.41 -2.46
CA SER A 104 21.22 17.45 -2.67
C SER A 104 22.04 17.77 -1.43
N SER A 105 21.42 17.75 -0.23
CA SER A 105 22.13 17.99 1.04
C SER A 105 23.03 16.83 1.49
N ASN A 106 22.94 15.67 0.83
CA ASN A 106 23.84 14.54 1.02
C ASN A 106 24.69 14.31 -0.24
N ASP A 107 24.91 15.34 -1.06
CA ASP A 107 25.78 15.32 -2.25
C ASP A 107 25.43 14.24 -3.29
N VAL A 108 24.18 13.79 -3.33
CA VAL A 108 23.69 12.86 -4.36
C VAL A 108 23.43 13.65 -5.65
N LYS A 109 24.09 13.26 -6.74
CA LYS A 109 23.84 13.86 -8.06
C LYS A 109 22.57 13.28 -8.67
N THR A 110 21.56 14.09 -8.92
CA THR A 110 20.29 13.66 -9.48
C THR A 110 20.16 13.98 -10.97
N TYR A 111 19.51 13.09 -11.71
CA TYR A 111 19.22 13.23 -13.13
C TYR A 111 17.72 13.04 -13.37
N ALA A 112 17.07 14.02 -13.98
CA ALA A 112 15.70 13.92 -14.43
C ALA A 112 15.65 13.19 -15.79
N ALA A 113 15.87 11.88 -15.77
CA ALA A 113 16.08 11.08 -16.96
C ALA A 113 15.62 9.63 -16.76
N HIS A 114 15.24 8.99 -17.86
CA HIS A 114 15.11 7.53 -17.89
C HIS A 114 16.51 6.91 -18.00
N ALA A 115 16.76 5.85 -17.24
CA ALA A 115 18.06 5.18 -17.21
C ALA A 115 17.93 3.77 -17.80
N HIS A 116 18.92 3.38 -18.59
CA HIS A 116 19.04 2.07 -19.22
C HIS A 116 20.41 1.48 -18.86
N ILE A 117 20.45 0.22 -18.44
CA ILE A 117 21.67 -0.49 -18.09
C ILE A 117 22.27 -1.05 -19.39
N GLU A 118 23.42 -0.52 -19.80
CA GLU A 118 24.09 -0.91 -21.05
C GLU A 118 25.02 -2.11 -20.85
N ASP A 119 25.67 -2.18 -19.69
CA ASP A 119 26.48 -3.31 -19.24
C ASP A 119 26.45 -3.40 -17.69
N PRO A 120 27.04 -4.43 -17.05
CA PRO A 120 27.00 -4.61 -15.59
C PRO A 120 27.45 -3.40 -14.74
N HIS A 121 28.17 -2.43 -15.30
CA HIS A 121 28.69 -1.26 -14.61
C HIS A 121 28.39 0.07 -15.32
N THR A 122 27.59 0.08 -16.38
CA THR A 122 27.35 1.28 -17.19
C THR A 122 25.86 1.58 -17.31
N VAL A 123 25.49 2.82 -16.99
CA VAL A 123 24.13 3.34 -17.12
C VAL A 123 24.11 4.45 -18.16
N LYS A 124 23.23 4.31 -19.15
CA LYS A 124 22.95 5.31 -20.19
C LYS A 124 21.64 6.02 -19.88
N LEU A 125 21.69 7.34 -19.88
CA LEU A 125 20.53 8.19 -19.63
C LEU A 125 19.86 8.60 -20.94
N SER A 126 18.54 8.81 -20.89
CA SER A 126 17.77 9.33 -22.03
C SER A 126 18.22 10.71 -22.51
N THR A 127 18.94 11.45 -21.65
CA THR A 127 19.57 12.74 -21.96
C THR A 127 20.90 12.62 -22.71
N GLY A 128 21.43 11.40 -22.86
CA GLY A 128 22.62 11.08 -23.64
C GLY A 128 23.88 10.80 -22.81
N GLU A 129 23.90 11.17 -21.53
CA GLU A 129 25.02 10.85 -20.64
C GLU A 129 25.16 9.34 -20.44
N THR A 130 26.42 8.90 -20.35
CA THR A 130 26.80 7.54 -19.99
C THR A 130 27.64 7.62 -18.73
N ILE A 131 27.30 6.84 -17.71
CA ILE A 131 27.86 6.94 -16.37
C ILE A 131 28.25 5.54 -15.92
N THR A 132 29.52 5.38 -15.55
CA THR A 132 30.04 4.13 -15.00
C THR A 132 29.90 4.09 -13.48
N ALA A 133 29.57 2.94 -12.92
CA ALA A 133 29.26 2.77 -11.50
C ALA A 133 29.86 1.49 -10.92
N GLY A 134 30.38 1.57 -9.69
CA GLY A 134 30.80 0.38 -8.94
C GLY A 134 29.63 -0.58 -8.69
N HIS A 135 28.49 -0.03 -8.29
CA HIS A 135 27.24 -0.75 -8.09
C HIS A 135 26.05 -0.02 -8.74
N ILE A 136 25.06 -0.78 -9.20
CA ILE A 136 23.78 -0.29 -9.71
C ILE A 136 22.66 -0.82 -8.82
N LEU A 137 21.78 0.06 -8.35
CA LEU A 137 20.60 -0.30 -7.57
C LEU A 137 19.33 0.03 -8.33
N VAL A 138 18.53 -1.00 -8.63
CA VAL A 138 17.24 -0.89 -9.32
C VAL A 138 16.13 -0.73 -8.28
N ALA A 139 15.50 0.44 -8.26
CA ALA A 139 14.42 0.81 -7.34
C ALA A 139 13.25 1.46 -8.11
N THR A 140 12.92 0.90 -9.27
CA THR A 140 11.98 1.47 -10.26
C THR A 140 10.51 1.27 -9.91
N GLY A 141 10.21 0.51 -8.87
CA GLY A 141 8.85 0.30 -8.37
C GLY A 141 7.99 -0.54 -9.31
N GLY A 142 6.70 -0.19 -9.40
CA GLY A 142 5.73 -0.83 -10.29
C GLY A 142 4.69 0.15 -10.83
N HIS A 143 3.79 -0.36 -11.68
CA HIS A 143 2.69 0.40 -12.30
C HIS A 143 1.38 -0.39 -12.19
N PRO A 144 0.21 0.28 -12.13
CA PRO A 144 -1.07 -0.41 -12.16
C PRO A 144 -1.32 -1.08 -13.51
N VAL A 145 -2.03 -2.20 -13.51
CA VAL A 145 -2.27 -3.01 -14.73
C VAL A 145 -3.72 -2.92 -15.15
N ARG A 146 -3.95 -2.73 -16.46
CA ARG A 146 -5.27 -2.90 -17.08
C ARG A 146 -5.47 -4.35 -17.50
N PRO A 147 -6.65 -4.94 -17.30
CA PRO A 147 -6.93 -6.27 -17.82
C PRO A 147 -6.86 -6.26 -19.35
N ASP A 148 -6.40 -7.38 -19.93
CA ASP A 148 -6.42 -7.59 -21.38
C ASP A 148 -7.86 -7.86 -21.83
N MET A 149 -8.56 -6.78 -22.19
CA MET A 149 -9.93 -6.84 -22.69
C MET A 149 -10.23 -5.63 -23.59
N PRO A 150 -11.18 -5.77 -24.54
CA PRO A 150 -11.62 -4.65 -25.36
C PRO A 150 -12.06 -3.45 -24.52
N ASN A 151 -11.64 -2.25 -24.93
CA ASN A 151 -11.99 -0.97 -24.30
C ASN A 151 -11.47 -0.79 -22.85
N ALA A 152 -10.52 -1.60 -22.38
CA ALA A 152 -9.91 -1.42 -21.06
C ALA A 152 -9.27 -0.03 -20.88
N ASP A 153 -8.76 0.57 -21.96
CA ASP A 153 -8.16 1.90 -21.96
C ASP A 153 -9.17 3.04 -21.72
N CYS A 154 -10.48 2.78 -21.83
CA CYS A 154 -11.52 3.75 -21.46
C CYS A 154 -11.67 3.88 -19.93
N ALA A 155 -11.23 2.88 -19.16
CA ALA A 155 -11.25 2.93 -17.71
C ALA A 155 -9.99 3.60 -17.16
N MET A 156 -10.07 4.12 -15.95
CA MET A 156 -8.94 4.68 -15.20
C MET A 156 -8.21 3.62 -14.37
N VAL A 157 -7.02 3.93 -13.88
CA VAL A 157 -6.30 3.18 -12.83
C VAL A 157 -6.11 4.08 -11.60
N SER A 158 -5.53 3.54 -10.52
CA SER A 158 -5.25 4.29 -9.29
C SER A 158 -4.46 5.59 -9.51
N ASP A 159 -3.53 5.60 -10.48
CA ASP A 159 -2.68 6.76 -10.78
C ASP A 159 -3.50 7.97 -11.27
N ASP A 160 -4.63 7.70 -11.94
CA ASP A 160 -5.45 8.71 -12.60
C ASP A 160 -6.36 9.47 -11.63
N ILE A 161 -6.70 8.87 -10.47
CA ILE A 161 -7.65 9.43 -9.48
C ILE A 161 -7.24 10.83 -9.04
N PHE A 162 -5.95 11.01 -8.75
CA PHE A 162 -5.43 12.27 -8.23
C PHE A 162 -5.45 13.40 -9.27
N ASN A 163 -5.67 13.07 -10.54
CA ASN A 163 -5.64 13.98 -11.67
C ASN A 163 -7.02 14.28 -12.25
N MET A 164 -8.09 13.70 -11.70
CA MET A 164 -9.46 13.99 -12.16
C MET A 164 -9.78 15.48 -12.06
N ASP A 165 -10.47 16.02 -13.06
CA ASP A 165 -10.90 17.42 -13.04
C ASP A 165 -12.12 17.66 -12.13
N ALA A 166 -13.00 16.68 -12.02
CA ALA A 166 -14.14 16.65 -11.13
C ALA A 166 -14.38 15.22 -10.61
N LEU A 167 -15.03 15.10 -9.45
CA LEU A 167 -15.53 13.80 -9.00
C LEU A 167 -16.69 13.35 -9.89
N PRO A 168 -16.75 12.06 -10.28
CA PRO A 168 -17.90 11.52 -10.99
C PRO A 168 -19.15 11.46 -10.08
N GLY A 169 -20.35 11.41 -10.67
CA GLY A 169 -21.56 11.10 -9.92
C GLY A 169 -21.61 9.62 -9.51
N SER A 170 -21.13 8.73 -10.39
CA SER A 170 -21.04 7.29 -10.14
C SER A 170 -19.73 6.67 -10.63
N ILE A 171 -19.22 5.67 -9.91
CA ILE A 171 -18.01 4.92 -10.30
C ILE A 171 -18.15 3.42 -10.05
N LEU A 172 -17.68 2.64 -11.02
CA LEU A 172 -17.42 1.21 -10.84
C LEU A 172 -15.94 0.99 -10.53
N ILE A 173 -15.62 0.37 -9.40
CA ILE A 173 -14.29 -0.07 -9.04
C ILE A 173 -14.17 -1.58 -9.23
N VAL A 174 -13.23 -2.02 -10.05
CA VAL A 174 -12.99 -3.45 -10.31
C VAL A 174 -11.73 -3.90 -9.57
N GLY A 175 -11.90 -4.81 -8.62
CA GLY A 175 -10.83 -5.33 -7.78
C GLY A 175 -11.31 -5.54 -6.33
N GLY A 176 -10.58 -6.37 -5.60
CA GLY A 176 -10.86 -6.67 -4.18
C GLY A 176 -9.62 -6.55 -3.31
N GLY A 177 -8.57 -5.88 -3.80
CA GLY A 177 -7.37 -5.60 -3.01
C GLY A 177 -7.54 -4.36 -2.11
N TYR A 178 -6.47 -4.00 -1.41
CA TYR A 178 -6.45 -2.81 -0.55
C TYR A 178 -6.75 -1.54 -1.34
N ILE A 179 -6.12 -1.32 -2.51
CA ILE A 179 -6.37 -0.14 -3.36
C ILE A 179 -7.85 -0.02 -3.73
N ALA A 180 -8.47 -1.10 -4.18
CA ALA A 180 -9.87 -1.11 -4.58
C ALA A 180 -10.79 -0.71 -3.42
N SER A 181 -10.56 -1.33 -2.25
CA SER A 181 -11.41 -1.15 -1.07
C SER A 181 -11.21 0.23 -0.45
N GLU A 182 -9.97 0.73 -0.39
CA GLU A 182 -9.65 2.08 0.10
C GLU A 182 -10.30 3.15 -0.78
N PHE A 183 -10.19 3.05 -2.11
CA PHE A 183 -10.82 4.05 -2.98
C PHE A 183 -12.33 3.95 -3.03
N ALA A 184 -12.92 2.77 -2.84
CA ALA A 184 -14.36 2.64 -2.69
C ALA A 184 -14.87 3.43 -1.48
N CYS A 185 -14.22 3.22 -0.35
CA CYS A 185 -14.39 3.94 0.91
C CYS A 185 -14.21 5.46 0.76
N ILE A 186 -13.07 5.90 0.21
CA ILE A 186 -12.75 7.31 -0.01
C ILE A 186 -13.81 8.00 -0.88
N LEU A 187 -14.11 7.45 -2.05
CA LEU A 187 -15.00 8.10 -3.01
C LEU A 187 -16.44 8.14 -2.49
N ASN A 188 -16.89 7.09 -1.81
CA ASN A 188 -18.19 7.09 -1.13
C ASN A 188 -18.29 8.18 -0.07
N GLY A 189 -17.28 8.31 0.80
CA GLY A 189 -17.24 9.37 1.83
C GLY A 189 -17.15 10.79 1.26
N LEU A 190 -16.66 10.95 0.03
CA LEU A 190 -16.65 12.20 -0.73
C LEU A 190 -17.93 12.43 -1.55
N GLY A 191 -18.93 11.53 -1.46
CA GLY A 191 -20.26 11.70 -2.05
C GLY A 191 -20.45 11.08 -3.44
N VAL A 192 -19.55 10.22 -3.90
CA VAL A 192 -19.70 9.48 -5.17
C VAL A 192 -20.53 8.21 -4.94
N ASP A 193 -21.43 7.87 -5.87
CA ASP A 193 -22.11 6.56 -5.87
C ASP A 193 -21.13 5.46 -6.31
N VAL A 194 -20.74 4.60 -5.38
CA VAL A 194 -19.70 3.59 -5.59
C VAL A 194 -20.29 2.18 -5.71
N THR A 195 -19.98 1.53 -6.82
CA THR A 195 -20.10 0.07 -6.95
C THR A 195 -18.71 -0.56 -7.01
N GLN A 196 -18.47 -1.64 -6.25
CA GLN A 196 -17.23 -2.41 -6.30
C GLN A 196 -17.51 -3.84 -6.79
N PHE A 197 -16.84 -4.25 -7.85
CA PHE A 197 -16.86 -5.63 -8.34
C PHE A 197 -15.62 -6.38 -7.87
N TYR A 198 -15.84 -7.59 -7.38
CA TYR A 198 -14.77 -8.54 -7.16
C TYR A 198 -15.15 -9.94 -7.66
N ARG A 199 -14.27 -10.53 -8.47
CA ARG A 199 -14.47 -11.87 -9.04
C ARG A 199 -14.42 -13.00 -8.01
N GLY A 200 -13.81 -12.76 -6.85
CA GLY A 200 -13.67 -13.77 -5.80
C GLY A 200 -14.87 -13.78 -4.87
N ASP A 201 -14.79 -14.66 -3.87
CA ASP A 201 -15.82 -14.89 -2.86
C ASP A 201 -15.93 -13.76 -1.82
N GLN A 202 -14.84 -13.04 -1.57
CA GLN A 202 -14.76 -11.96 -0.59
C GLN A 202 -13.51 -11.08 -0.83
N ILE A 203 -13.63 -9.77 -0.61
CA ILE A 203 -12.52 -8.81 -0.77
C ILE A 203 -11.39 -9.07 0.24
N LEU A 204 -10.28 -8.34 0.08
CA LEU A 204 -9.09 -8.40 0.92
C LEU A 204 -8.58 -9.84 1.09
N ARG A 205 -8.50 -10.58 -0.02
CA ARG A 205 -7.95 -11.95 -0.03
C ARG A 205 -6.52 -11.94 0.53
N GLY A 206 -6.26 -12.85 1.47
CA GLY A 206 -4.97 -12.97 2.16
C GLY A 206 -4.94 -12.33 3.54
N PHE A 207 -5.94 -11.53 3.89
CA PHE A 207 -6.22 -11.11 5.26
C PHE A 207 -7.10 -12.13 5.98
N ASP A 208 -7.19 -12.02 7.30
CA ASP A 208 -8.03 -12.85 8.15
C ASP A 208 -9.52 -12.78 7.76
N ASP A 209 -10.19 -13.94 7.69
CA ASP A 209 -11.54 -14.05 7.13
C ASP A 209 -12.58 -13.27 7.96
N GLU A 210 -12.45 -13.25 9.28
CA GLU A 210 -13.37 -12.52 10.16
C GLU A 210 -13.16 -11.00 10.02
N ALA A 211 -11.89 -10.57 9.95
CA ALA A 211 -11.54 -9.17 9.79
C ALA A 211 -12.03 -8.60 8.45
N ARG A 212 -11.79 -9.31 7.33
CA ARG A 212 -12.25 -8.86 6.00
C ARG A 212 -13.78 -8.91 5.88
N GLY A 213 -14.45 -9.85 6.56
CA GLY A 213 -15.90 -9.91 6.63
C GLY A 213 -16.49 -8.66 7.28
N ILE A 214 -15.96 -8.25 8.43
CA ILE A 214 -16.42 -7.04 9.12
C ILE A 214 -16.16 -5.78 8.27
N VAL A 215 -15.01 -5.68 7.60
CA VAL A 215 -14.74 -4.57 6.67
C VAL A 215 -15.78 -4.53 5.55
N ALA A 216 -16.07 -5.66 4.90
CA ALA A 216 -17.06 -5.73 3.82
C ALA A 216 -18.47 -5.33 4.30
N ASP A 217 -18.91 -5.83 5.45
CA ASP A 217 -20.20 -5.49 6.04
C ASP A 217 -20.30 -3.98 6.32
N MET A 218 -19.25 -3.37 6.88
CA MET A 218 -19.22 -1.93 7.18
C MET A 218 -19.19 -1.07 5.90
N MET A 219 -18.49 -1.52 4.85
CA MET A 219 -18.52 -0.85 3.54
C MET A 219 -19.94 -0.82 2.95
N ILE A 220 -20.65 -1.95 3.02
CA ILE A 220 -22.04 -2.06 2.55
C ILE A 220 -22.95 -1.16 3.39
N GLU A 221 -22.81 -1.19 4.71
CA GLU A 221 -23.61 -0.38 5.63
C GLU A 221 -23.39 1.13 5.44
N GLN A 222 -22.21 1.54 4.95
CA GLN A 222 -21.89 2.91 4.57
C GLN A 222 -22.37 3.31 3.16
N GLY A 223 -23.04 2.42 2.43
CA GLY A 223 -23.67 2.72 1.14
C GLY A 223 -22.91 2.23 -0.10
N ILE A 224 -21.77 1.54 0.07
CA ILE A 224 -21.04 0.99 -1.07
C ILE A 224 -21.77 -0.26 -1.60
N THR A 225 -22.06 -0.29 -2.90
CA THR A 225 -22.61 -1.50 -3.54
C THR A 225 -21.49 -2.49 -3.82
N LEU A 226 -21.31 -3.48 -2.94
CA LEU A 226 -20.29 -4.53 -3.10
C LEU A 226 -20.88 -5.78 -3.77
N GLU A 227 -20.34 -6.16 -4.93
CA GLU A 227 -20.76 -7.36 -5.67
C GLU A 227 -19.60 -8.35 -5.84
N LEU A 228 -19.78 -9.54 -5.24
CA LEU A 228 -18.81 -10.62 -5.17
C LEU A 228 -19.16 -11.73 -6.18
N GLY A 229 -18.16 -12.47 -6.66
CA GLY A 229 -18.34 -13.44 -7.74
C GLY A 229 -18.71 -12.81 -9.09
N VAL A 230 -18.50 -11.50 -9.25
CA VAL A 230 -18.89 -10.72 -10.44
C VAL A 230 -17.65 -10.10 -11.09
N ASN A 231 -17.64 -10.06 -12.41
CA ASN A 231 -16.65 -9.30 -13.18
C ASN A 231 -17.28 -8.62 -14.40
N ILE A 232 -16.53 -7.77 -15.09
CA ILE A 232 -16.94 -7.22 -16.39
C ILE A 232 -16.87 -8.32 -17.45
N ALA A 233 -17.97 -8.52 -18.18
CA ALA A 233 -18.01 -9.35 -19.39
C ALA A 233 -17.78 -8.50 -20.65
N GLU A 234 -18.43 -7.34 -20.74
CA GLU A 234 -18.27 -6.39 -21.84
C GLU A 234 -18.29 -4.96 -21.29
N MET A 235 -17.47 -4.08 -21.87
CA MET A 235 -17.51 -2.64 -21.60
C MET A 235 -17.41 -1.84 -22.90
N ALA A 236 -18.12 -0.72 -22.97
CA ALA A 236 -18.02 0.21 -24.09
C ALA A 236 -18.34 1.65 -23.64
N PRO A 237 -17.65 2.66 -24.18
CA PRO A 237 -18.07 4.05 -24.01
C PRO A 237 -19.45 4.26 -24.65
N VAL A 238 -20.30 5.10 -24.04
CA VAL A 238 -21.66 5.36 -24.56
C VAL A 238 -21.62 6.34 -25.74
N GLU A 239 -20.86 7.42 -25.65
CA GLU A 239 -20.80 8.48 -26.67
C GLU A 239 -19.36 8.86 -27.07
N ALA A 240 -18.49 9.03 -26.07
CA ALA A 240 -17.09 9.42 -26.25
C ALA A 240 -16.17 8.55 -25.39
N PRO A 241 -14.88 8.37 -25.78
CA PRO A 241 -13.93 7.55 -25.03
C PRO A 241 -13.80 7.90 -23.54
N ASP A 242 -13.91 9.18 -23.19
CA ASP A 242 -13.80 9.68 -21.81
C ASP A 242 -15.15 9.87 -21.10
N GLY A 243 -16.26 9.58 -21.79
CA GLY A 243 -17.62 9.72 -21.28
C GLY A 243 -18.07 8.52 -20.42
N PRO A 244 -19.37 8.47 -20.07
CA PRO A 244 -19.93 7.34 -19.33
C PRO A 244 -19.69 6.01 -20.04
N ILE A 245 -19.48 4.96 -19.26
CA ILE A 245 -19.12 3.63 -19.73
C ILE A 245 -20.26 2.67 -19.41
N ARG A 246 -20.79 2.03 -20.45
CA ARG A 246 -21.74 0.93 -20.31
C ARG A 246 -20.96 -0.35 -19.97
N ILE A 247 -21.42 -1.03 -18.93
CA ILE A 247 -20.87 -2.27 -18.39
C ILE A 247 -21.94 -3.34 -18.45
N LYS A 248 -21.58 -4.49 -19.03
CA LYS A 248 -22.32 -5.74 -18.88
C LYS A 248 -21.48 -6.66 -18.00
N ASP A 249 -22.05 -7.08 -16.88
CA ASP A 249 -21.36 -7.99 -15.97
C ASP A 249 -21.50 -9.46 -16.40
N THR A 250 -20.74 -10.34 -15.74
CA THR A 250 -20.73 -11.79 -15.98
C THR A 250 -22.08 -12.48 -15.71
N ASN A 251 -23.01 -11.81 -15.02
CA ASN A 251 -24.37 -12.30 -14.80
C ASN A 251 -25.36 -11.77 -15.86
N GLY A 252 -24.89 -10.94 -16.79
CA GLY A 252 -25.66 -10.37 -17.89
C GLY A 252 -26.42 -9.10 -17.53
N LYS A 253 -26.21 -8.50 -16.33
CA LYS A 253 -26.82 -7.22 -15.96
C LYS A 253 -26.03 -6.07 -16.58
N GLU A 254 -26.76 -5.13 -17.19
CA GLU A 254 -26.18 -3.93 -17.79
C GLU A 254 -26.39 -2.70 -16.90
N ARG A 255 -25.35 -1.88 -16.75
CA ARG A 255 -25.33 -0.61 -16.02
C ARG A 255 -24.42 0.39 -16.73
N THR A 256 -24.64 1.68 -16.49
CA THR A 256 -23.76 2.75 -16.96
C THR A 256 -23.16 3.45 -15.76
N PHE A 257 -21.86 3.73 -15.81
CA PHE A 257 -21.14 4.47 -14.78
C PHE A 257 -20.43 5.67 -15.42
N ASP A 258 -20.31 6.78 -14.71
CA ASP A 258 -19.58 7.94 -15.22
C ASP A 258 -18.09 7.64 -15.39
N LYS A 259 -17.54 6.83 -14.47
CA LYS A 259 -16.17 6.30 -14.55
C LYS A 259 -16.10 4.83 -14.14
N VAL A 260 -15.08 4.16 -14.64
CA VAL A 260 -14.70 2.80 -14.24
C VAL A 260 -13.22 2.82 -13.87
N MET A 261 -12.84 2.21 -12.75
CA MET A 261 -11.46 2.09 -12.31
C MET A 261 -11.03 0.63 -12.18
N PHE A 262 -9.89 0.30 -12.78
CA PHE A 262 -9.21 -0.96 -12.52
C PHE A 262 -8.23 -0.82 -11.35
N ALA A 263 -8.48 -1.59 -10.29
CA ALA A 263 -7.61 -1.77 -9.13
C ALA A 263 -7.31 -3.28 -8.96
N THR A 264 -6.89 -3.91 -10.07
CA THR A 264 -6.75 -5.37 -10.23
C THR A 264 -5.35 -5.89 -9.92
N GLY A 265 -4.37 -5.01 -9.73
CA GLY A 265 -3.00 -5.37 -9.41
C GLY A 265 -1.99 -4.35 -9.94
N ARG A 266 -0.72 -4.61 -9.65
CA ARG A 266 0.42 -3.82 -10.12
C ARG A 266 1.48 -4.76 -10.69
N ALA A 267 2.18 -4.32 -11.72
CA ALA A 267 3.30 -5.03 -12.33
C ALA A 267 4.63 -4.31 -12.05
N PRO A 268 5.74 -5.05 -11.87
CA PRO A 268 7.08 -4.49 -11.74
C PRO A 268 7.49 -3.61 -12.92
N ASN A 269 8.19 -2.51 -12.65
CA ASN A 269 8.82 -1.65 -13.67
C ASN A 269 10.22 -2.18 -14.03
N SER A 270 10.30 -3.37 -14.62
CA SER A 270 11.58 -4.04 -14.95
C SER A 270 11.87 -4.08 -16.45
N HIS A 271 10.85 -3.92 -17.29
CA HIS A 271 10.98 -3.96 -18.75
C HIS A 271 11.69 -2.71 -19.29
N HIS A 272 12.35 -2.86 -20.43
CA HIS A 272 13.07 -1.79 -21.15
C HIS A 272 14.24 -1.13 -20.40
N LEU A 273 14.69 -1.72 -19.28
CA LEU A 273 15.82 -1.22 -18.49
C LEU A 273 17.19 -1.83 -18.85
N GLY A 274 17.26 -2.77 -19.80
CA GLY A 274 18.51 -3.48 -20.16
C GLY A 274 18.90 -4.62 -19.20
N LEU A 275 18.05 -4.93 -18.21
CA LEU A 275 18.33 -5.93 -17.17
C LEU A 275 18.63 -7.32 -17.74
N GLN A 276 17.76 -7.82 -18.62
CA GLN A 276 17.91 -9.16 -19.20
C GLN A 276 19.14 -9.24 -20.12
N ASP A 277 19.49 -8.15 -20.80
CA ASP A 277 20.63 -8.08 -21.73
C ASP A 277 21.97 -8.25 -21.01
N VAL A 278 22.05 -7.85 -19.74
CA VAL A 278 23.24 -7.98 -18.89
C VAL A 278 23.22 -9.22 -17.99
N GLY A 279 22.20 -10.09 -18.13
CA GLY A 279 22.10 -11.36 -17.41
C GLY A 279 21.31 -11.32 -16.09
N VAL A 280 20.61 -10.22 -15.78
CA VAL A 280 19.66 -10.19 -14.65
C VAL A 280 18.43 -11.02 -15.00
N LYS A 281 18.01 -11.89 -14.07
CA LYS A 281 16.83 -12.75 -14.25
C LYS A 281 15.56 -12.05 -13.79
N LEU A 282 14.48 -12.28 -14.53
CA LEU A 282 13.13 -11.88 -14.16
C LEU A 282 12.28 -13.13 -13.98
N ASN A 283 11.36 -13.14 -13.02
CA ASN A 283 10.40 -14.22 -12.85
C ASN A 283 9.22 -14.09 -13.84
N ASP A 284 8.26 -15.03 -13.79
CA ASP A 284 7.10 -15.07 -14.69
C ASP A 284 6.17 -13.84 -14.60
N ARG A 285 6.30 -13.03 -13.54
CA ARG A 285 5.57 -11.77 -13.36
C ARG A 285 6.37 -10.53 -13.80
N GLY A 286 7.56 -10.74 -14.37
CA GLY A 286 8.50 -9.68 -14.70
C GLY A 286 9.23 -9.11 -13.48
N ALA A 287 9.13 -9.70 -12.28
CA ALA A 287 9.84 -9.18 -11.12
C ALA A 287 11.33 -9.55 -11.16
N VAL A 288 12.20 -8.65 -10.71
CA VAL A 288 13.64 -8.90 -10.65
C VAL A 288 13.94 -9.94 -9.58
N GLU A 289 14.56 -11.05 -9.97
CA GLU A 289 14.99 -12.08 -9.04
C GLU A 289 16.21 -11.59 -8.24
N VAL A 290 16.09 -11.68 -6.91
CA VAL A 290 17.14 -11.29 -5.98
C VAL A 290 17.32 -12.33 -4.88
N ASP A 291 18.52 -12.38 -4.32
CA ASP A 291 18.81 -13.17 -3.13
C ASP A 291 18.32 -12.48 -1.83
N ALA A 292 18.66 -13.09 -0.69
CA ALA A 292 18.32 -12.57 0.63
C ALA A 292 18.94 -11.18 0.93
N HIS A 293 20.01 -10.78 0.25
CA HIS A 293 20.66 -9.48 0.40
C HIS A 293 20.22 -8.47 -0.68
N SER A 294 19.19 -8.80 -1.46
CA SER A 294 18.69 -7.99 -2.57
C SER A 294 19.65 -7.90 -3.78
N GLN A 295 20.63 -8.81 -3.86
CA GLN A 295 21.58 -8.90 -4.98
C GLN A 295 20.97 -9.73 -6.11
N THR A 296 21.16 -9.30 -7.36
CA THR A 296 20.73 -10.06 -8.54
C THR A 296 21.77 -11.14 -8.93
N ALA A 297 21.51 -11.90 -9.99
CA ALA A 297 22.51 -12.80 -10.57
C ALA A 297 23.78 -12.09 -11.09
N VAL A 298 23.74 -10.77 -11.28
CA VAL A 298 24.89 -9.95 -11.69
C VAL A 298 25.45 -9.25 -10.44
N PRO A 299 26.71 -9.54 -10.01
CA PRO A 299 27.21 -9.10 -8.70
C PRO A 299 27.21 -7.59 -8.44
N SER A 300 27.31 -6.77 -9.49
CA SER A 300 27.28 -5.31 -9.39
C SER A 300 25.85 -4.74 -9.32
N ILE A 301 24.82 -5.53 -9.59
CA ILE A 301 23.42 -5.07 -9.71
C ILE A 301 22.58 -5.64 -8.57
N TYR A 302 21.85 -4.74 -7.91
CA TYR A 302 20.91 -5.02 -6.82
C TYR A 302 19.51 -4.51 -7.20
N ALA A 303 18.45 -5.06 -6.59
CA ALA A 303 17.09 -4.57 -6.78
C ALA A 303 16.27 -4.59 -5.49
N ILE A 304 15.47 -3.54 -5.26
CA ILE A 304 14.66 -3.37 -4.04
C ILE A 304 13.29 -2.77 -4.34
N GLY A 305 12.37 -2.93 -3.39
CA GLY A 305 10.98 -2.46 -3.47
C GLY A 305 10.14 -3.27 -4.42
N ASP A 306 9.06 -2.66 -4.92
CA ASP A 306 8.03 -3.34 -5.71
C ASP A 306 8.55 -4.05 -6.97
N VAL A 307 9.71 -3.63 -7.50
CA VAL A 307 10.32 -4.29 -8.68
C VAL A 307 10.71 -5.75 -8.42
N THR A 308 10.87 -6.14 -7.14
CA THR A 308 11.21 -7.50 -6.70
C THR A 308 9.99 -8.38 -6.41
N ASP A 309 8.78 -7.80 -6.35
CA ASP A 309 7.54 -8.49 -5.96
C ASP A 309 7.61 -9.26 -4.62
N ARG A 310 8.50 -8.89 -3.68
CA ARG A 310 8.59 -9.48 -2.33
C ARG A 310 7.44 -9.01 -1.43
N ILE A 311 7.50 -7.77 -0.96
CA ILE A 311 6.42 -7.10 -0.22
C ILE A 311 6.33 -5.66 -0.71
N GLN A 312 5.19 -5.31 -1.32
CA GLN A 312 4.96 -4.02 -2.00
C GLN A 312 4.52 -2.93 -1.00
N LEU A 313 5.35 -2.63 -0.01
CA LEU A 313 5.11 -1.62 1.02
C LEU A 313 6.29 -0.67 1.17
N THR A 314 5.98 0.63 1.28
CA THR A 314 6.99 1.69 1.44
C THR A 314 7.98 1.45 2.59
N PRO A 315 7.56 1.08 3.83
CA PRO A 315 8.49 0.81 4.91
C PRO A 315 9.44 -0.36 4.60
N VAL A 316 8.98 -1.36 3.85
CA VAL A 316 9.81 -2.49 3.41
C VAL A 316 10.87 -2.00 2.42
N ALA A 317 10.49 -1.28 1.36
CA ALA A 317 11.46 -0.74 0.40
C ALA A 317 12.51 0.18 1.06
N ILE A 318 12.11 0.95 2.08
CA ILE A 318 13.01 1.77 2.90
C ILE A 318 14.00 0.89 3.68
N ARG A 319 13.53 -0.19 4.32
CA ARG A 319 14.38 -1.13 5.07
C ARG A 319 15.33 -1.91 4.17
N GLU A 320 14.85 -2.33 3.01
CA GLU A 320 15.68 -2.97 1.97
C GLU A 320 16.79 -2.03 1.49
N GLY A 321 16.48 -0.74 1.25
CA GLY A 321 17.48 0.25 0.90
C GLY A 321 18.52 0.49 2.01
N MET A 322 18.14 0.41 3.28
CA MET A 322 19.08 0.47 4.40
C MET A 322 19.96 -0.78 4.49
N ALA A 323 19.37 -1.97 4.33
CA ALA A 323 20.08 -3.25 4.34
C ALA A 323 21.09 -3.35 3.18
N PHE A 324 20.74 -2.82 2.02
CA PHE A 324 21.65 -2.65 0.88
C PHE A 324 22.87 -1.80 1.28
N THR A 325 22.65 -0.62 1.88
CA THR A 325 23.76 0.25 2.33
C THR A 325 24.67 -0.44 3.34
N GLU A 326 24.11 -1.17 4.31
CA GLU A 326 24.90 -1.96 5.28
C GLU A 326 25.77 -3.00 4.57
N THR A 327 25.17 -3.72 3.63
CA THR A 327 25.83 -4.80 2.89
C THR A 327 26.96 -4.28 2.02
N VAL A 328 26.68 -3.27 1.18
CA VAL A 328 27.58 -2.84 0.11
C VAL A 328 28.61 -1.80 0.60
N PHE A 329 28.19 -0.83 1.42
CA PHE A 329 29.04 0.31 1.76
C PHE A 329 29.59 0.29 3.19
N LYS A 330 29.09 -0.61 4.05
CA LYS A 330 29.61 -0.77 5.42
C LYS A 330 30.24 -2.13 5.69
N ASN A 331 30.35 -3.00 4.68
CA ASN A 331 30.87 -4.36 4.81
C ASN A 331 30.17 -5.17 5.92
N ASN A 332 28.88 -4.96 6.08
CA ASN A 332 28.04 -5.62 7.08
C ASN A 332 26.86 -6.32 6.37
N PRO A 333 27.07 -7.53 5.80
CA PRO A 333 26.03 -8.25 5.07
C PRO A 333 24.75 -8.39 5.89
N THR A 334 23.71 -7.68 5.46
CA THR A 334 22.45 -7.55 6.19
C THR A 334 21.31 -7.91 5.24
N ALA A 335 20.57 -8.96 5.56
CA ALA A 335 19.34 -9.29 4.85
C ALA A 335 18.19 -8.43 5.40
N PRO A 336 17.36 -7.77 4.56
CA PRO A 336 16.09 -7.21 5.02
C PRO A 336 15.21 -8.29 5.64
N ASP A 337 14.62 -7.94 6.79
CA ASP A 337 13.71 -8.81 7.52
C ASP A 337 12.27 -8.60 7.01
N HIS A 338 11.75 -9.59 6.30
CA HIS A 338 10.40 -9.60 5.72
C HIS A 338 9.37 -10.31 6.61
N ASP A 339 9.78 -10.86 7.75
CA ASP A 339 8.87 -11.55 8.64
C ASP A 339 8.07 -10.54 9.48
N LEU A 340 6.82 -10.89 9.79
CA LEU A 340 5.98 -10.13 10.75
C LEU A 340 5.91 -8.62 10.44
N VAL A 341 5.86 -8.25 9.15
CA VAL A 341 5.70 -6.85 8.73
C VAL A 341 4.27 -6.39 9.06
N PRO A 342 4.09 -5.42 9.97
CA PRO A 342 2.77 -4.85 10.22
C PRO A 342 2.30 -4.05 9.01
N SER A 343 1.01 -4.12 8.73
CA SER A 343 0.39 -3.41 7.61
C SER A 343 -1.01 -2.94 7.96
N ALA A 344 -1.51 -1.98 7.19
CA ALA A 344 -2.85 -1.45 7.34
C ALA A 344 -3.51 -1.21 5.98
N VAL A 345 -4.83 -1.38 5.95
CA VAL A 345 -5.72 -1.04 4.85
C VAL A 345 -6.65 0.05 5.35
N PHE A 346 -6.62 1.22 4.72
CA PHE A 346 -7.36 2.39 5.20
C PHE A 346 -8.77 2.47 4.58
N THR A 347 -9.54 1.41 4.76
CA THR A 347 -11.01 1.42 4.63
C THR A 347 -11.63 2.22 5.78
N GLN A 348 -12.95 2.41 5.78
CA GLN A 348 -13.69 2.91 6.93
C GLN A 348 -14.65 1.81 7.45
N PRO A 349 -14.36 1.17 8.61
CA PRO A 349 -13.19 1.34 9.48
C PRO A 349 -11.89 0.79 8.87
N GLU A 350 -10.75 1.21 9.43
CA GLU A 350 -9.43 0.71 9.00
C GLU A 350 -9.24 -0.75 9.43
N LEU A 351 -8.43 -1.50 8.67
CA LEU A 351 -7.96 -2.83 9.05
C LEU A 351 -6.44 -2.80 9.25
N GLY A 352 -5.98 -3.20 10.42
CA GLY A 352 -4.56 -3.38 10.75
C GLY A 352 -4.25 -4.85 11.00
N THR A 353 -3.14 -5.35 10.47
CA THR A 353 -2.69 -6.73 10.69
C THR A 353 -1.17 -6.87 10.86
N VAL A 354 -0.76 -7.87 11.62
CA VAL A 354 0.62 -8.38 11.69
C VAL A 354 0.60 -9.89 11.92
N GLY A 355 1.50 -10.61 11.27
CA GLY A 355 1.65 -12.06 11.46
C GLY A 355 0.61 -12.89 10.71
N LEU A 356 0.34 -14.10 11.22
CA LEU A 356 -0.50 -15.08 10.55
C LEU A 356 -1.99 -14.81 10.77
N SER A 357 -2.80 -14.98 9.72
CA SER A 357 -4.25 -15.12 9.90
C SER A 357 -4.59 -16.44 10.60
N GLU A 358 -5.81 -16.55 11.15
CA GLU A 358 -6.27 -17.82 11.72
C GLU A 358 -6.18 -18.97 10.70
N GLU A 359 -6.57 -18.71 9.46
CA GLU A 359 -6.62 -19.71 8.38
C GLU A 359 -5.23 -20.17 7.95
N MET A 360 -4.22 -19.30 8.07
CA MET A 360 -2.83 -19.62 7.81
C MET A 360 -2.21 -20.36 8.99
N ALA A 361 -2.42 -19.88 10.21
CA ALA A 361 -1.79 -20.44 11.40
C ALA A 361 -2.25 -21.88 11.69
N ARG A 362 -3.55 -22.18 11.55
CA ARG A 362 -4.09 -23.54 11.76
C ARG A 362 -3.57 -24.60 10.77
N ARG A 363 -2.95 -24.17 9.65
CA ARG A 363 -2.31 -25.09 8.69
C ARG A 363 -0.90 -25.47 9.11
N VAL A 364 -0.33 -24.73 10.05
CA VAL A 364 1.07 -24.86 10.49
C VAL A 364 1.14 -25.51 11.87
N GLU A 365 0.29 -25.09 12.80
CA GLU A 365 0.26 -25.60 14.16
C GLU A 365 -1.13 -25.50 14.81
N ALA A 366 -1.32 -26.15 15.95
CA ALA A 366 -2.53 -26.02 16.76
C ALA A 366 -2.58 -24.62 17.42
N ILE A 367 -3.73 -23.95 17.31
CA ILE A 367 -3.87 -22.56 17.75
C ILE A 367 -5.06 -22.34 18.68
N GLU A 368 -4.96 -21.27 19.46
CA GLU A 368 -6.07 -20.64 20.16
C GLU A 368 -6.35 -19.28 19.54
N VAL A 369 -7.63 -18.97 19.40
CA VAL A 369 -8.09 -17.68 18.87
C VAL A 369 -8.79 -16.92 19.97
N TYR A 370 -8.26 -15.74 20.28
CA TYR A 370 -8.88 -14.78 21.18
C TYR A 370 -9.44 -13.66 20.32
N ALA A 371 -10.75 -13.45 20.38
CA ALA A 371 -11.38 -12.40 19.59
C ALA A 371 -12.50 -11.73 20.38
N THR A 372 -12.69 -10.44 20.14
CA THR A 372 -13.81 -9.66 20.67
C THR A 372 -14.30 -8.71 19.58
N SER A 373 -15.62 -8.54 19.51
CA SER A 373 -16.24 -7.57 18.63
C SER A 373 -17.32 -6.80 19.39
N PHE A 374 -17.28 -5.48 19.25
CA PHE A 374 -18.11 -4.56 20.04
C PHE A 374 -18.30 -3.24 19.31
N ARG A 375 -19.26 -2.43 19.78
CA ARG A 375 -19.42 -1.05 19.31
C ARG A 375 -18.58 -0.13 20.20
N PRO A 376 -17.66 0.68 19.65
CA PRO A 376 -16.85 1.56 20.45
C PRO A 376 -17.72 2.65 21.07
N MET A 377 -17.39 3.09 22.29
CA MET A 377 -18.20 4.04 23.08
C MET A 377 -18.64 5.27 22.29
N ARG A 378 -17.74 5.82 21.45
CA ARG A 378 -18.01 6.99 20.60
C ARG A 378 -19.18 6.76 19.63
N SER A 379 -19.10 5.69 18.85
CA SER A 379 -20.12 5.37 17.85
C SER A 379 -21.37 4.78 18.48
N ALA A 380 -21.24 4.05 19.61
CA ALA A 380 -22.36 3.52 20.36
C ALA A 380 -23.27 4.62 20.91
N PHE A 381 -22.70 5.68 21.48
CA PHE A 381 -23.45 6.84 21.96
C PHE A 381 -24.13 7.60 20.81
N ALA A 382 -23.44 7.74 19.67
CA ALA A 382 -23.99 8.38 18.48
C ALA A 382 -24.93 7.47 17.66
N GLU A 383 -25.36 6.35 18.22
CA GLU A 383 -26.23 5.35 17.59
C GLU A 383 -25.73 4.84 16.22
N ARG A 384 -24.42 4.96 15.95
CA ARG A 384 -23.80 4.52 14.70
C ARG A 384 -23.43 3.05 14.72
N PRO A 385 -23.54 2.35 13.59
CA PRO A 385 -23.38 0.91 13.54
C PRO A 385 -21.92 0.43 13.59
N ASN A 386 -20.93 1.34 13.66
CA ASN A 386 -19.51 1.00 13.64
C ASN A 386 -19.20 -0.16 14.58
N LYS A 387 -18.48 -1.15 14.04
CA LYS A 387 -17.97 -2.30 14.79
C LYS A 387 -16.46 -2.24 14.87
N VAL A 388 -15.96 -2.66 16.02
CA VAL A 388 -14.55 -2.99 16.24
C VAL A 388 -14.40 -4.51 16.25
N LEU A 389 -13.29 -4.99 15.71
CA LEU A 389 -12.76 -6.33 15.93
C LEU A 389 -11.35 -6.20 16.50
N MET A 390 -11.06 -6.97 17.54
CA MET A 390 -9.69 -7.26 17.95
C MET A 390 -9.52 -8.77 18.04
N LYS A 391 -8.47 -9.28 17.41
CA LYS A 391 -8.22 -10.72 17.30
C LYS A 391 -6.74 -11.03 17.46
N LEU A 392 -6.44 -11.99 18.33
CA LEU A 392 -5.11 -12.59 18.51
C LEU A 392 -5.17 -14.06 18.10
N VAL A 393 -4.17 -14.47 17.31
CA VAL A 393 -3.91 -15.87 16.97
C VAL A 393 -2.71 -16.33 17.79
N VAL A 394 -2.89 -17.37 18.61
CA VAL A 394 -1.92 -17.80 19.63
C VAL A 394 -1.54 -19.26 19.43
N SER A 395 -0.24 -19.58 19.47
CA SER A 395 0.26 -20.95 19.45
C SER A 395 -0.18 -21.71 20.71
N GLN A 396 -0.76 -22.90 20.58
CA GLN A 396 -1.07 -23.74 21.75
C GLN A 396 0.20 -24.28 22.42
N GLU A 397 1.24 -24.58 21.63
CA GLU A 397 2.49 -25.14 22.15
C GLU A 397 3.33 -24.08 22.88
N THR A 398 3.55 -22.94 22.25
CA THR A 398 4.52 -21.94 22.74
C THR A 398 3.87 -20.75 23.43
N ARG A 399 2.54 -20.62 23.36
CA ARG A 399 1.76 -19.47 23.83
C ARG A 399 2.10 -18.15 23.15
N LYS A 400 2.99 -18.13 22.16
CA LYS A 400 3.34 -16.93 21.40
C LYS A 400 2.15 -16.44 20.60
N VAL A 401 1.99 -15.12 20.55
CA VAL A 401 1.05 -14.49 19.61
C VAL A 401 1.66 -14.57 18.21
N LEU A 402 1.04 -15.37 17.34
CA LEU A 402 1.44 -15.62 15.95
C LEU A 402 0.87 -14.55 15.00
N GLY A 403 -0.23 -13.92 15.38
CA GLY A 403 -0.85 -12.86 14.59
C GLY A 403 -1.81 -11.99 15.41
N CYS A 404 -1.97 -10.76 14.97
CA CYS A 404 -2.91 -9.79 15.53
C CYS A 404 -3.64 -9.08 14.39
N HIS A 405 -4.97 -9.03 14.48
CA HIS A 405 -5.85 -8.44 13.47
C HIS A 405 -6.83 -7.50 14.15
N ILE A 406 -6.88 -6.25 13.69
CA ILE A 406 -7.67 -5.17 14.26
C ILE A 406 -8.50 -4.54 13.16
N VAL A 407 -9.81 -4.45 13.36
CA VAL A 407 -10.70 -3.63 12.52
C VAL A 407 -11.26 -2.53 13.42
N ALA A 408 -10.88 -1.28 13.18
CA ALA A 408 -11.28 -0.15 14.01
C ALA A 408 -10.91 1.18 13.33
N ASP A 409 -11.54 2.27 13.76
CA ASP A 409 -11.00 3.61 13.50
C ASP A 409 -9.61 3.72 14.14
N GLY A 410 -8.60 4.06 13.33
CA GLY A 410 -7.21 4.14 13.79
C GLY A 410 -6.51 2.79 13.97
N ALA A 411 -7.01 1.70 13.37
CA ALA A 411 -6.34 0.40 13.40
C ALA A 411 -4.89 0.45 12.89
N GLY A 412 -4.56 1.35 11.95
CA GLY A 412 -3.20 1.56 11.47
C GLY A 412 -2.22 2.04 12.55
N GLU A 413 -2.68 2.85 13.50
CA GLU A 413 -1.85 3.29 14.65
C GLU A 413 -1.70 2.17 15.69
N LEU A 414 -2.81 1.45 15.96
CA LEU A 414 -2.82 0.37 16.95
C LEU A 414 -1.95 -0.82 16.54
N ILE A 415 -2.01 -1.20 15.25
CA ILE A 415 -1.28 -2.37 14.78
C ILE A 415 0.23 -2.16 14.81
N GLN A 416 0.71 -0.93 14.67
CA GLN A 416 2.15 -0.65 14.79
C GLN A 416 2.66 -1.00 16.19
N MET A 417 1.86 -0.73 17.23
CA MET A 417 2.21 -1.07 18.61
C MET A 417 2.14 -2.58 18.86
N ALA A 418 1.08 -3.25 18.38
CA ALA A 418 0.97 -4.70 18.45
C ALA A 418 2.11 -5.41 17.67
N GLY A 419 2.52 -4.85 16.53
CA GLY A 419 3.61 -5.35 15.71
C GLY A 419 4.94 -5.45 16.47
N ILE A 420 5.23 -4.51 17.37
CA ILE A 420 6.44 -4.58 18.22
C ILE A 420 6.36 -5.80 19.14
N ALA A 421 5.22 -6.04 19.79
CA ALA A 421 5.00 -7.16 20.70
C ALA A 421 5.05 -8.52 19.98
N VAL A 422 4.39 -8.63 18.83
CA VAL A 422 4.39 -9.84 17.99
C VAL A 422 5.79 -10.11 17.45
N LYS A 423 6.52 -9.09 16.98
CA LYS A 423 7.91 -9.23 16.51
C LYS A 423 8.87 -9.65 17.63
N ALA A 424 8.63 -9.19 18.86
CA ALA A 424 9.38 -9.63 20.05
C ALA A 424 9.04 -11.07 20.48
N GLY A 425 8.04 -11.71 19.86
CA GLY A 425 7.61 -13.06 20.17
C GLY A 425 6.95 -13.18 21.53
N LEU A 426 6.25 -12.14 21.99
CA LEU A 426 5.56 -12.14 23.27
C LEU A 426 4.45 -13.18 23.31
N THR A 427 4.27 -13.77 24.50
CA THR A 427 3.22 -14.74 24.80
C THR A 427 1.90 -14.06 25.12
N LYS A 428 0.79 -14.79 24.98
CA LYS A 428 -0.54 -14.31 25.39
C LYS A 428 -0.57 -13.90 26.87
N GLU A 429 0.13 -14.64 27.72
CA GLU A 429 0.23 -14.33 29.15
C GLU A 429 1.00 -13.02 29.40
N GLN A 430 1.98 -12.67 28.58
CA GLN A 430 2.67 -11.38 28.65
C GLN A 430 1.79 -10.22 28.16
N PHE A 431 0.89 -10.45 27.20
CA PHE A 431 -0.16 -9.47 26.87
C PHE A 431 -1.05 -9.23 28.09
N ASP A 432 -1.51 -10.28 28.76
CA ASP A 432 -2.42 -10.19 29.93
C ASP A 432 -1.79 -9.57 31.19
N GLN A 433 -0.46 -9.62 31.31
CA GLN A 433 0.28 -8.92 32.36
C GLN A 433 0.27 -7.40 32.19
N THR A 434 -0.06 -6.91 31.00
CA THR A 434 -0.12 -5.48 30.71
C THR A 434 -1.42 -4.91 31.26
N VAL A 435 -1.32 -3.93 32.16
CA VAL A 435 -2.49 -3.23 32.70
C VAL A 435 -3.17 -2.42 31.59
N ALA A 436 -4.48 -2.61 31.45
CA ALA A 436 -5.34 -1.89 30.53
C ALA A 436 -5.33 -0.37 30.73
N VAL A 437 -5.41 0.39 29.63
CA VAL A 437 -5.68 1.84 29.64
C VAL A 437 -7.18 2.04 29.41
N HIS A 438 -7.89 2.54 30.42
CA HIS A 438 -9.35 2.66 30.37
C HIS A 438 -9.83 4.13 30.38
N PRO A 439 -10.82 4.52 29.54
CA PRO A 439 -11.46 3.75 28.46
C PRO A 439 -10.72 3.90 27.11
N THR A 440 -10.31 2.79 26.50
CA THR A 440 -9.77 2.78 25.13
C THR A 440 -10.22 1.53 24.38
N ILE A 441 -10.31 1.57 23.05
CA ILE A 441 -10.58 0.33 22.30
C ILE A 441 -9.42 -0.67 22.45
N SER A 442 -8.18 -0.17 22.56
CA SER A 442 -6.97 -1.00 22.59
C SER A 442 -6.80 -1.81 23.87
N GLU A 443 -7.54 -1.47 24.95
CA GLU A 443 -7.51 -2.25 26.19
C GLU A 443 -8.03 -3.68 25.99
N GLU A 444 -8.84 -3.89 24.97
CA GLU A 444 -9.40 -5.20 24.62
C GLU A 444 -8.31 -6.20 24.20
N LEU A 445 -7.18 -5.74 23.64
CA LEU A 445 -6.05 -6.62 23.30
C LEU A 445 -5.42 -7.31 24.51
N VAL A 446 -5.60 -6.75 25.71
CA VAL A 446 -4.96 -7.25 26.95
C VAL A 446 -5.98 -7.76 27.98
N THR A 447 -7.26 -7.90 27.58
CA THR A 447 -8.36 -8.31 28.48
C THR A 447 -9.17 -9.51 27.95
N MET A 448 -8.80 -10.09 26.82
CA MET A 448 -9.40 -11.34 26.33
C MET A 448 -8.91 -12.55 27.13
N HIS A 449 -9.67 -13.00 28.14
CA HIS A 449 -9.21 -14.05 29.07
C HIS A 449 -9.32 -15.48 28.57
N ALA A 450 -10.29 -15.80 27.70
CA ALA A 450 -10.52 -17.15 27.21
C ALA A 450 -10.55 -17.16 25.68
N PRO A 451 -10.01 -18.22 25.04
CA PRO A 451 -10.11 -18.36 23.60
C PRO A 451 -11.58 -18.58 23.22
N VAL A 452 -12.03 -17.92 22.15
CA VAL A 452 -13.36 -18.11 21.58
C VAL A 452 -13.44 -19.40 20.75
N ARG A 453 -12.28 -19.89 20.27
CA ARG A 453 -12.14 -21.17 19.55
C ARG A 453 -10.70 -21.67 19.53
N THR A 454 -10.56 -22.96 19.27
CA THR A 454 -9.29 -23.68 19.03
C THR A 454 -9.33 -24.32 17.65
N ALA A 455 -8.23 -24.34 16.93
CA ALA A 455 -8.16 -24.91 15.58
C ALA A 455 -6.87 -25.71 15.34
#